data_AF-A0A842ZRH5-F1
#
_entry.id   AF-A0A842ZRH5-F1
#
_cell.length_a   1.000
_cell.length_b   1.000
_cell.length_c   1.000
_cell.angle_alpha   90.00
_cell.angle_beta   90.00
_cell.angle_gamma   90.00
#
_symmetry.space_group_name_H-M   'P 1'
#
loop_
_entity.id
_entity.type
_entity.pdbx_description
1 polymer ?
#
loop_
_entity_poly.entity_id
_entity_poly.type
_entity_poly.pdbx_seq_one_letter_code
_entity_poly.pdbx_strand_id
1 'polypeptide(L)'
;MVRAPWFCGVVCRVSSGSLWGDFIELLLLGILLMIGAVILLAYAIRIRLTVREGKKSYGIPDGMILYSDLNVPAAPLFSKRSRLAGKPDYIVQKENHCIPVEVKSGGGAHPHQSQVLQLAAYCQLLEDTSGMFVPEGILVYNNVPYTIPFDPKLRFELESVMKNMRASLRNGVVKRNHQEPGRCRHCSMKRYCTDVVREGP
;
A
#
# COMPACT_ATOMS: atom_id res chain seq x y z
N MET A 1 56.95 48.89 -62.35
CA MET A 1 57.48 47.58 -61.89
C MET A 1 56.69 47.14 -60.67
N VAL A 2 56.47 45.83 -60.56
CA VAL A 2 55.32 45.14 -59.95
C VAL A 2 55.66 44.52 -58.57
N ARG A 3 54.62 44.22 -57.76
CA ARG A 3 54.51 43.33 -56.56
C ARG A 3 55.09 43.86 -55.25
N ALA A 4 54.60 43.53 -54.04
CA ALA A 4 53.38 42.97 -53.43
C ALA A 4 53.66 42.93 -51.89
N PRO A 5 52.67 42.88 -50.99
CA PRO A 5 52.86 42.96 -49.53
C PRO A 5 53.09 41.56 -48.89
N TRP A 6 52.88 41.41 -47.58
CA TRP A 6 52.50 40.19 -46.82
C TRP A 6 53.38 39.86 -45.58
N PHE A 7 52.69 40.01 -44.44
CA PHE A 7 52.84 39.45 -43.09
C PHE A 7 53.74 38.21 -42.90
N CYS A 8 54.56 38.24 -41.84
CA CYS A 8 55.12 37.05 -41.17
C CYS A 8 55.55 37.47 -39.73
N GLY A 9 55.20 36.82 -38.62
CA GLY A 9 54.43 35.60 -38.44
C GLY A 9 53.98 35.46 -36.99
N VAL A 10 52.75 34.96 -36.81
CA VAL A 10 52.33 34.32 -35.56
C VAL A 10 52.74 32.86 -35.72
N VAL A 11 53.77 32.45 -35.00
CA VAL A 11 54.13 31.03 -34.85
C VAL A 11 53.04 30.38 -34.01
N CYS A 12 52.04 29.78 -34.68
CA CYS A 12 51.15 28.81 -34.04
C CYS A 12 52.02 27.62 -33.61
N ARG A 13 52.34 27.56 -32.32
CA ARG A 13 52.83 26.35 -31.67
C ARG A 13 51.66 25.35 -31.63
N VAL A 14 51.48 24.61 -32.72
CA VAL A 14 50.62 23.41 -32.72
C VAL A 14 51.28 22.43 -31.76
N SER A 15 50.70 22.30 -30.57
CA SER A 15 51.04 21.21 -29.65
C SER A 15 50.76 19.91 -30.40
N SER A 16 51.81 19.17 -30.71
CA SER A 16 51.74 17.81 -31.24
C SER A 16 51.19 16.89 -30.15
N GLY A 17 49.89 16.97 -29.91
CA GLY A 17 49.14 15.94 -29.19
C GLY A 17 49.08 14.70 -30.07
N SER A 18 49.49 13.55 -29.51
CA SER A 18 49.33 12.25 -30.15
C SER A 18 47.83 12.01 -30.42
N LEU A 19 47.40 12.09 -31.68
CA LEU A 19 46.04 11.75 -32.11
C LEU A 19 45.59 10.36 -31.62
N TRP A 20 46.55 9.46 -31.40
CA TRP A 20 46.33 8.14 -30.82
C TRP A 20 46.14 8.15 -29.30
N GLY A 21 46.78 9.09 -28.60
CA GLY A 21 46.61 9.28 -27.16
C GLY A 21 45.21 9.79 -26.81
N ASP A 22 44.72 10.81 -27.53
CA ASP A 22 43.38 11.34 -27.33
C ASP A 22 42.29 10.29 -27.62
N PHE A 23 42.51 9.43 -28.63
CA PHE A 23 41.61 8.33 -28.94
C PHE A 23 41.58 7.25 -27.84
N ILE A 24 42.74 6.91 -27.27
CA ILE A 24 42.83 5.93 -26.18
C ILE A 24 42.18 6.48 -24.90
N GLU A 25 42.41 7.75 -24.57
CA GLU A 25 41.78 8.40 -23.41
C GLU A 25 40.25 8.42 -23.53
N LEU A 26 39.72 8.75 -24.72
CA LEU A 26 38.28 8.68 -24.98
C LEU A 26 37.72 7.26 -24.88
N LEU A 27 38.48 6.26 -25.35
CA LEU A 27 38.09 4.85 -25.26
C LEU A 27 38.06 4.38 -23.79
N LEU A 28 39.07 4.72 -23.00
CA LEU A 28 39.15 4.39 -21.58
C LEU A 28 38.04 5.07 -20.77
N LEU A 29 37.76 6.35 -21.05
CA LEU A 29 36.64 7.07 -20.44
C LEU A 29 35.30 6.41 -20.81
N GLY A 30 35.11 6.02 -22.07
CA GLY A 30 33.92 5.30 -22.52
C GLY A 30 33.72 3.96 -21.81
N ILE A 31 34.78 3.18 -21.64
CA ILE A 31 34.76 1.91 -20.89
C ILE A 31 34.41 2.16 -19.42
N LEU A 32 35.01 3.17 -18.79
CA LEU A 32 34.73 3.52 -17.39
C LEU A 32 33.25 3.91 -17.19
N LEU A 33 32.69 4.72 -18.09
CA LEU A 33 31.28 5.10 -18.05
C LEU A 33 30.35 3.90 -18.27
N MET A 34 30.69 2.99 -19.18
CA MET A 34 29.95 1.74 -19.41
C MET A 34 29.95 0.85 -18.17
N ILE A 35 31.09 0.69 -17.50
CA ILE A 35 31.20 -0.07 -16.25
C ILE A 35 30.34 0.58 -15.17
N GLY A 36 30.41 1.91 -15.01
CA GLY A 36 29.59 2.66 -14.07
C GLY A 36 28.08 2.47 -14.32
N ALA A 37 27.65 2.52 -15.58
CA ALA A 37 26.25 2.30 -15.96
C ALA A 37 25.78 0.86 -15.63
N VAL A 38 26.62 -0.15 -15.88
CA VAL A 38 26.31 -1.55 -15.54
C VAL A 38 26.18 -1.75 -14.03
N ILE A 39 27.05 -1.12 -13.22
CA ILE A 39 26.97 -1.18 -11.76
C ILE A 39 25.68 -0.53 -11.26
N LEU A 40 25.32 0.66 -11.75
CA LEU A 40 24.08 1.33 -11.39
C LEU A 40 22.85 0.51 -11.78
N LEU A 41 22.86 -0.10 -12.97
CA LEU A 41 21.79 -0.98 -13.42
C LEU A 41 21.66 -2.22 -12.52
N ALA A 42 22.77 -2.87 -12.18
CA ALA A 42 22.77 -4.03 -11.29
C ALA A 42 22.26 -3.68 -9.88
N TYR A 43 22.64 -2.51 -9.36
CA TYR A 43 22.14 -2.00 -8.09
C TYR A 43 20.63 -1.70 -8.13
N ALA A 44 20.15 -1.07 -9.21
CA ALA A 44 18.73 -0.82 -9.42
C ALA A 44 17.91 -2.13 -9.51
N ILE A 45 18.44 -3.15 -10.21
CA ILE A 45 17.83 -4.48 -10.29
C ILE A 45 17.78 -5.14 -8.91
N ARG A 46 18.88 -5.12 -8.14
CA ARG A 46 18.95 -5.64 -6.77
C ARG A 46 17.86 -5.03 -5.88
N ILE A 47 17.76 -3.69 -5.85
CA ILE A 47 16.72 -2.99 -5.08
C ILE A 47 15.32 -3.45 -5.50
N ARG A 48 15.05 -3.52 -6.81
CA ARG A 48 13.74 -3.95 -7.33
C ARG A 48 13.40 -5.38 -6.90
N LEU A 49 14.37 -6.29 -6.92
CA LEU A 49 14.16 -7.67 -6.49
C LEU A 49 13.88 -7.75 -4.99
N THR A 50 14.66 -7.06 -4.15
CA THR A 50 14.45 -7.04 -2.70
C THR A 50 13.10 -6.43 -2.32
N VAL A 51 12.68 -5.33 -2.97
CA VAL A 51 11.36 -4.73 -2.74
C VAL A 51 10.24 -5.66 -3.21
N ARG A 52 10.43 -6.36 -4.33
CA ARG A 52 9.43 -7.32 -4.84
C ARG A 52 9.29 -8.54 -3.93
N GLU A 53 10.40 -9.05 -3.41
CA GLU A 53 10.41 -10.11 -2.40
C GLU A 53 9.72 -9.64 -1.12
N GLY A 54 10.05 -8.44 -0.62
CA GLY A 54 9.36 -7.84 0.53
C GLY A 54 7.85 -7.70 0.32
N LYS A 55 7.40 -7.17 -0.83
CA LYS A 55 5.98 -7.04 -1.16
C LYS A 55 5.26 -8.40 -1.20
N LYS A 56 5.88 -9.42 -1.80
CA LYS A 56 5.37 -10.80 -1.78
C LYS A 56 5.32 -11.36 -0.37
N SER A 57 6.35 -11.10 0.42
CA SER A 57 6.43 -11.49 1.83
C SER A 57 5.46 -10.72 2.72
N TYR A 58 4.73 -9.72 2.24
CA TYR A 58 3.63 -9.06 2.98
C TYR A 58 2.27 -9.26 2.29
N GLY A 59 2.17 -10.11 1.26
CA GLY A 59 0.91 -10.34 0.54
C GLY A 59 0.30 -9.09 -0.11
N ILE A 60 1.10 -8.04 -0.33
CA ILE A 60 0.62 -6.75 -0.85
C ILE A 60 0.46 -6.89 -2.37
N PRO A 61 -0.73 -6.61 -2.93
CA PRO A 61 -0.97 -6.71 -4.37
C PRO A 61 -0.13 -5.69 -5.15
N ASP A 62 0.13 -6.00 -6.42
CA ASP A 62 0.79 -5.07 -7.34
C ASP A 62 -0.09 -3.82 -7.56
N GLY A 63 0.49 -2.63 -7.40
CA GLY A 63 -0.19 -1.34 -7.57
C GLY A 63 0.56 -0.16 -6.94
N MET A 64 0.07 1.06 -7.17
CA MET A 64 0.56 2.25 -6.49
C MET A 64 0.00 2.25 -5.07
N ILE A 65 0.89 2.16 -4.08
CA ILE A 65 0.51 2.32 -2.69
C ILE A 65 0.34 3.82 -2.46
N LEU A 66 -0.91 4.27 -2.44
CA LEU A 66 -1.25 5.68 -2.19
C LEU A 66 -1.00 6.02 -0.71
N TYR A 67 -1.17 5.02 0.17
CA TYR A 67 -0.94 5.15 1.59
C TYR A 67 -0.21 3.94 2.17
N SER A 68 0.87 4.20 2.90
CA SER A 68 1.53 3.23 3.76
C SER A 68 1.68 3.85 5.14
N ASP A 69 1.10 3.22 6.15
CA ASP A 69 1.13 3.70 7.54
C ASP A 69 2.53 3.65 8.21
N LEU A 70 3.60 3.47 7.41
CA LEU A 70 4.93 3.26 7.95
C LEU A 70 5.77 4.54 8.08
N ASN A 71 5.43 5.67 7.44
CA ASN A 71 6.32 6.85 7.47
C ASN A 71 5.68 8.25 7.51
N VAL A 72 4.35 8.43 7.38
CA VAL A 72 3.68 9.73 7.56
C VAL A 72 2.26 9.52 8.10
N PRO A 73 1.80 10.22 9.16
CA PRO A 73 0.44 10.04 9.65
C PRO A 73 -0.57 10.60 8.64
N ALA A 74 -1.26 9.75 7.89
CA ALA A 74 -2.47 10.20 7.20
C ALA A 74 -3.62 10.34 8.20
N ALA A 75 -4.41 11.39 8.01
CA ALA A 75 -5.63 11.61 8.76
C ALA A 75 -6.62 10.44 8.53
N PRO A 76 -7.35 10.01 9.57
CA PRO A 76 -8.43 9.05 9.41
C PRO A 76 -9.45 9.55 8.37
N LEU A 77 -9.92 8.64 7.52
CA LEU A 77 -10.99 8.92 6.58
C LEU A 77 -12.31 9.08 7.36
N PHE A 78 -13.16 10.00 6.90
CA PHE A 78 -14.47 10.22 7.48
C PHE A 78 -15.54 10.40 6.40
N SER A 79 -16.59 9.58 6.45
CA SER A 79 -17.75 9.72 5.59
C SER A 79 -18.89 10.41 6.35
N LYS A 80 -19.34 11.55 5.83
CA LYS A 80 -20.56 12.23 6.32
C LYS A 80 -21.82 11.42 6.03
N ARG A 81 -21.87 10.73 4.88
CA ARG A 81 -23.01 9.95 4.40
C ARG A 81 -23.26 8.73 5.27
N SER A 82 -22.24 7.88 5.40
CA SER A 82 -22.34 6.66 6.18
C SER A 82 -21.99 6.86 7.65
N ARG A 83 -21.56 8.06 8.09
CA ARG A 83 -21.14 8.36 9.48
C ARG A 83 -20.12 7.35 10.00
N LEU A 84 -19.23 6.90 9.12
CA LEU A 84 -18.11 6.02 9.42
C LEU A 84 -16.83 6.86 9.49
N ALA A 85 -15.98 6.51 10.43
CA ALA A 85 -14.61 6.99 10.52
C ALA A 85 -13.70 5.76 10.60
N GLY A 86 -12.53 5.82 9.99
CA GLY A 86 -11.60 4.71 9.98
C GLY A 86 -10.33 5.03 9.22
N LYS A 87 -9.31 4.20 9.44
CA LYS A 87 -8.02 4.32 8.80
C LYS A 87 -7.58 2.94 8.32
N PRO A 88 -7.66 2.65 7.01
CA PRO A 88 -7.10 1.43 6.46
C PRO A 88 -5.58 1.41 6.62
N ASP A 89 -4.98 0.23 6.80
CA ASP A 89 -3.51 0.09 6.88
C ASP A 89 -2.84 0.56 5.57
N TYR A 90 -3.40 0.14 4.42
CA TYR A 90 -2.96 0.57 3.10
C TYR A 90 -4.14 0.79 2.15
N ILE A 91 -3.91 1.64 1.16
CA ILE A 91 -4.82 1.83 0.03
C ILE A 91 -4.01 1.65 -1.24
N VAL A 92 -4.43 0.72 -2.08
CA VAL A 92 -3.84 0.44 -3.37
C VAL A 92 -4.70 1.12 -4.43
N GLN A 93 -4.13 2.09 -5.11
CA GLN A 93 -4.78 2.77 -6.23
C GLN A 93 -4.39 2.08 -7.53
N LYS A 94 -5.41 1.71 -8.31
CA LYS A 94 -5.28 1.35 -9.72
C LYS A 94 -5.96 2.42 -10.56
N GLU A 95 -5.78 2.38 -11.88
CA GLU A 95 -6.21 3.46 -12.79
C GLU A 95 -7.66 3.92 -12.56
N ASN A 96 -8.60 2.99 -12.31
CA ASN A 96 -10.04 3.28 -12.20
C ASN A 96 -10.70 2.86 -10.87
N HIS A 97 -9.94 2.36 -9.89
CA HIS A 97 -10.50 1.95 -8.60
C HIS A 97 -9.46 1.97 -7.47
N CYS A 98 -9.94 2.01 -6.23
CA CYS A 98 -9.12 1.88 -5.03
C CYS A 98 -9.46 0.60 -4.28
N ILE A 99 -8.46 0.00 -3.65
CA ILE A 99 -8.59 -1.25 -2.89
C ILE A 99 -7.99 -1.02 -1.50
N PRO A 100 -8.79 -1.07 -0.42
CA PRO A 100 -8.25 -1.08 0.93
C PRO A 100 -7.58 -2.43 1.21
N VAL A 101 -6.43 -2.37 1.88
CA VAL A 101 -5.72 -3.55 2.38
C VAL A 101 -5.57 -3.45 3.89
N GLU A 102 -5.98 -4.51 4.59
CA GLU A 102 -5.89 -4.64 6.04
C GLU A 102 -4.99 -5.83 6.38
N VAL A 103 -3.98 -5.61 7.22
CA VAL A 103 -3.01 -6.65 7.60
C VAL A 103 -3.30 -7.15 9.00
N LYS A 104 -3.48 -8.46 9.15
CA LYS A 104 -3.69 -9.12 10.44
C LYS A 104 -2.44 -9.89 10.84
N SER A 105 -1.90 -9.52 12.00
CA SER A 105 -0.72 -10.16 12.62
C SER A 105 -1.05 -11.43 13.43
N GLY A 106 -2.33 -11.79 13.57
CA GLY A 106 -2.77 -12.94 14.38
C GLY A 106 -2.80 -14.27 13.62
N GLY A 107 -2.68 -15.39 14.34
CA GLY A 107 -2.60 -16.76 13.83
C GLY A 107 -3.90 -17.37 13.25
N GLY A 108 -4.78 -16.55 12.66
CA GLY A 108 -5.97 -17.04 11.98
C GLY A 108 -5.64 -17.64 10.62
N ALA A 109 -6.22 -18.80 10.30
CA ALA A 109 -6.07 -19.40 8.98
C ALA A 109 -6.95 -18.72 7.91
N HIS A 110 -8.10 -18.18 8.31
CA HIS A 110 -9.08 -17.57 7.39
C HIS A 110 -9.73 -16.31 7.98
N PRO A 111 -10.20 -15.38 7.13
CA PRO A 111 -10.95 -14.22 7.57
C PRO A 111 -12.22 -14.58 8.35
N HIS A 112 -12.37 -14.04 9.55
CA HIS A 112 -13.64 -14.09 10.27
C HIS A 112 -14.62 -13.05 9.73
N GLN A 113 -15.92 -13.30 9.89
CA GLN A 113 -16.99 -12.39 9.45
C GLN A 113 -16.83 -10.97 10.02
N SER A 114 -16.36 -10.81 11.25
CA SER A 114 -16.10 -9.48 11.84
C SER A 114 -14.99 -8.71 11.12
N GLN A 115 -13.96 -9.41 10.64
CA GLN A 115 -12.84 -8.83 9.89
C GLN A 115 -13.28 -8.50 8.46
N VAL A 116 -14.13 -9.33 7.86
CA VAL A 116 -14.80 -9.05 6.58
C VAL A 116 -15.66 -7.79 6.68
N LEU A 117 -16.48 -7.64 7.74
CA LEU A 117 -17.29 -6.44 7.94
C LEU A 117 -16.46 -5.19 8.26
N GLN A 118 -15.34 -5.34 8.97
CA GLN A 118 -14.38 -4.24 9.17
C GLN A 118 -13.81 -3.78 7.83
N LEU A 119 -13.34 -4.72 6.99
CA LEU A 119 -12.83 -4.41 5.66
C LEU A 119 -13.91 -3.77 4.78
N ALA A 120 -15.14 -4.28 4.82
CA ALA A 120 -16.29 -3.70 4.11
C ALA A 120 -16.55 -2.24 4.53
N ALA A 121 -16.38 -1.92 5.81
CA ALA A 121 -16.49 -0.54 6.30
C ALA A 121 -15.42 0.38 5.66
N TYR A 122 -14.20 -0.11 5.44
CA TYR A 122 -13.18 0.63 4.70
C TYR A 122 -13.49 0.76 3.22
N CYS A 123 -14.03 -0.27 2.58
CA CYS A 123 -14.50 -0.17 1.21
C CYS A 123 -15.57 0.92 1.06
N GLN A 124 -16.59 0.92 1.93
CA GLN A 124 -17.63 1.94 1.95
C GLN A 124 -17.07 3.34 2.21
N LEU A 125 -16.12 3.45 3.14
CA LEU A 125 -15.49 4.72 3.50
C LEU A 125 -14.67 5.29 2.34
N LEU A 126 -13.95 4.45 1.60
CA LEU A 126 -13.22 4.85 0.41
C LEU A 126 -14.15 5.29 -0.71
N GLU A 127 -15.21 4.56 -1.01
CA GLU A 127 -16.19 5.01 -2.03
C GLU A 127 -16.81 6.36 -1.66
N ASP A 128 -17.22 6.53 -0.40
CA ASP A 128 -17.85 7.76 0.07
C ASP A 128 -16.90 8.96 0.04
N THR A 129 -15.60 8.76 0.27
CA THR A 129 -14.61 9.85 0.40
C THR A 129 -13.86 10.15 -0.89
N SER A 130 -13.57 9.13 -1.70
CA SER A 130 -12.82 9.27 -2.95
C SER A 130 -13.72 9.44 -4.17
N GLY A 131 -15.00 9.04 -4.09
CA GLY A 131 -15.90 8.96 -5.24
C GLY A 131 -15.54 7.88 -6.27
N MET A 132 -14.47 7.12 -6.04
CA MET A 132 -14.06 6.00 -6.90
C MET A 132 -14.81 4.73 -6.52
N PHE A 133 -15.01 3.85 -7.51
CA PHE A 133 -15.57 2.53 -7.28
C PHE A 133 -14.59 1.64 -6.50
N VAL A 134 -15.10 0.87 -5.53
CA VAL A 134 -14.32 -0.12 -4.77
C VAL A 134 -14.94 -1.50 -4.97
N PRO A 135 -14.42 -2.32 -5.89
CA PRO A 135 -14.98 -3.65 -6.18
C PRO A 135 -14.71 -4.67 -5.07
N GLU A 136 -13.61 -4.52 -4.35
CA GLU A 136 -13.08 -5.50 -3.42
C GLU A 136 -12.15 -4.85 -2.39
N GLY A 137 -11.93 -5.55 -1.29
CA GLY A 137 -10.85 -5.26 -0.33
C GLY A 137 -9.98 -6.49 -0.12
N ILE A 138 -8.80 -6.30 0.45
CA ILE A 138 -7.86 -7.41 0.69
C ILE A 138 -7.55 -7.49 2.18
N LEU A 139 -7.70 -8.68 2.75
CA LEU A 139 -7.20 -9.01 4.08
C LEU A 139 -5.93 -9.85 3.94
N VAL A 140 -4.86 -9.46 4.61
CA VAL A 140 -3.61 -10.23 4.62
C VAL A 140 -3.46 -10.93 5.97
N TYR A 141 -3.39 -12.27 5.96
CA TYR A 141 -3.07 -13.08 7.15
C TYR A 141 -1.77 -13.82 6.93
N ASN A 142 -0.77 -13.61 7.79
CA ASN A 142 0.52 -14.30 7.66
C ASN A 142 1.08 -14.25 6.23
N ASN A 143 0.97 -13.08 5.60
CA ASN A 143 1.42 -12.80 4.23
C ASN A 143 0.62 -13.50 3.12
N VAL A 144 -0.50 -14.13 3.46
CA VAL A 144 -1.47 -14.70 2.52
C VAL A 144 -2.60 -13.70 2.30
N PRO A 145 -2.78 -13.19 1.08
CA PRO A 145 -3.87 -12.28 0.75
C PRO A 145 -5.18 -13.03 0.54
N TYR A 146 -6.26 -12.49 1.08
CA TYR A 146 -7.65 -12.91 0.88
C TYR A 146 -8.42 -11.75 0.27
N THR A 147 -8.77 -11.88 -1.00
CA THR A 147 -9.60 -10.91 -1.70
C THR A 147 -11.07 -11.12 -1.34
N ILE A 148 -11.70 -10.08 -0.81
CA ILE A 148 -13.10 -10.10 -0.40
C ILE A 148 -13.90 -9.18 -1.34
N PRO A 149 -14.83 -9.73 -2.14
CA PRO A 149 -15.70 -8.92 -2.98
C PRO A 149 -16.56 -7.97 -2.15
N PHE A 150 -16.60 -6.68 -2.51
CA PHE A 150 -17.50 -5.70 -1.93
C PHE A 150 -18.79 -5.61 -2.76
N ASP A 151 -19.49 -6.74 -2.81
CA ASP A 151 -20.69 -6.94 -3.61
C ASP A 151 -21.96 -6.36 -2.94
N PRO A 152 -23.12 -6.35 -3.62
CA PRO A 152 -24.38 -5.87 -3.05
C PRO A 152 -24.78 -6.57 -1.74
N LYS A 153 -24.44 -7.85 -1.58
CA LYS A 153 -24.77 -8.62 -0.38
C LYS A 153 -23.96 -8.11 0.81
N LEU A 154 -22.65 -7.95 0.67
CA LEU A 154 -21.78 -7.45 1.73
C LEU A 154 -22.08 -6.00 2.08
N ARG A 155 -22.45 -5.17 1.09
CA ARG A 155 -22.94 -3.80 1.31
C ARG A 155 -24.19 -3.78 2.18
N PHE A 156 -25.18 -4.61 1.85
CA PHE A 156 -26.41 -4.73 2.62
C PHE A 156 -26.15 -5.26 4.05
N GLU A 157 -25.26 -6.24 4.19
CA GLU A 157 -24.88 -6.79 5.49
C GLU A 157 -24.22 -5.73 6.37
N LEU A 158 -23.26 -4.97 5.82
CA LEU A 158 -22.61 -3.86 6.50
C LEU A 158 -23.64 -2.81 6.97
N GLU A 159 -24.52 -2.37 6.07
CA GLU A 159 -25.56 -1.39 6.39
C GLU A 159 -26.47 -1.90 7.52
N SER A 160 -26.89 -3.16 7.45
CA SER A 160 -27.73 -3.81 8.46
C SER A 160 -27.05 -3.85 9.82
N VAL A 161 -25.77 -4.24 9.88
CA VAL A 161 -24.98 -4.27 11.11
C VAL A 161 -24.84 -2.87 11.70
N MET A 162 -24.51 -1.88 10.87
CA MET A 162 -24.42 -0.48 11.31
C MET A 162 -25.74 0.06 11.85
N LYS A 163 -26.86 -0.27 11.20
CA LYS A 163 -28.21 0.10 11.66
C LYS A 163 -28.51 -0.51 13.02
N ASN A 164 -28.18 -1.79 13.21
CA ASN A 164 -28.38 -2.49 14.49
C ASN A 164 -27.51 -1.90 15.60
N MET A 165 -26.24 -1.58 15.32
CA MET A 165 -25.34 -0.91 16.27
C MET A 165 -25.90 0.44 16.69
N ARG A 166 -26.36 1.26 15.75
CA ARG A 166 -26.97 2.57 16.02
C ARG A 166 -28.27 2.48 16.82
N ALA A 167 -29.12 1.51 16.50
CA ALA A 167 -30.35 1.27 17.26
C ALA A 167 -30.04 0.86 18.70
N SER A 168 -29.04 -0.01 18.89
CA SER A 168 -28.60 -0.45 20.22
C SER A 168 -28.06 0.72 21.04
N LEU A 169 -27.25 1.60 20.43
CA LEU A 169 -26.74 2.81 21.07
C LEU A 169 -27.85 3.78 21.48
N ARG A 170 -28.88 3.98 20.65
CA ARG A 170 -30.02 4.86 20.96
C ARG A 170 -30.92 4.30 22.06
N ASN A 171 -31.17 3.00 22.02
CA ASN A 171 -32.13 2.37 22.92
C ASN A 171 -31.49 1.94 24.25
N GLY A 172 -30.15 1.94 24.34
CA GLY A 172 -29.42 1.45 25.51
C GLY A 172 -29.51 -0.06 25.71
N VAL A 173 -30.04 -0.80 24.71
CA VAL A 173 -30.25 -2.24 24.79
C VAL A 173 -29.29 -2.93 23.84
N VAL A 174 -28.39 -3.75 24.39
CA VAL A 174 -27.49 -4.64 23.66
C VAL A 174 -27.77 -6.06 24.13
N LYS A 175 -27.94 -6.98 23.18
CA LYS A 175 -28.09 -8.41 23.45
C LYS A 175 -26.88 -9.18 22.93
N ARG A 176 -26.52 -10.26 23.61
CA ARG A 176 -25.50 -11.18 23.12
C ARG A 176 -25.99 -11.85 21.82
N ASN A 177 -25.04 -12.16 20.93
CA ASN A 177 -25.33 -12.75 19.62
C ASN A 177 -24.77 -14.18 19.41
N HIS A 178 -24.26 -14.84 20.45
CA HIS A 178 -23.62 -16.16 20.35
C HIS A 178 -23.92 -17.00 21.58
N GLN A 179 -24.02 -18.33 21.48
CA GLN A 179 -24.16 -19.23 22.65
C GLN A 179 -22.82 -19.80 23.15
N GLU A 180 -21.69 -19.24 22.70
CA GLU A 180 -20.35 -19.77 22.98
C GLU A 180 -19.79 -19.25 24.32
N PRO A 181 -19.57 -20.10 25.35
CA PRO A 181 -19.02 -19.64 26.63
C PRO A 181 -17.60 -19.10 26.51
N GLY A 182 -16.79 -19.66 25.61
CA GLY A 182 -15.41 -19.23 25.37
C GLY A 182 -15.31 -17.76 24.94
N ARG A 183 -16.25 -17.25 24.14
CA ARG A 183 -16.30 -15.83 23.76
C ARG A 183 -16.65 -14.94 24.93
N CYS A 184 -17.59 -15.37 25.79
CA CYS A 184 -17.90 -14.66 27.03
C CYS A 184 -16.69 -14.65 27.99
N ARG A 185 -15.93 -15.75 28.06
CA ARG A 185 -14.76 -15.89 28.92
C ARG A 185 -13.66 -14.88 28.60
N HIS A 186 -13.43 -14.59 27.32
CA HIS A 186 -12.40 -13.67 26.83
C HIS A 186 -12.91 -12.25 26.52
N CYS A 187 -14.20 -11.97 26.75
CA CYS A 187 -14.79 -10.66 26.48
C CYS A 187 -14.32 -9.62 27.50
N SER A 188 -13.72 -8.52 27.04
CA SER A 188 -13.28 -7.41 27.91
C SER A 188 -14.43 -6.74 28.66
N MET A 189 -15.66 -6.83 28.14
CA MET A 189 -16.87 -6.26 28.75
C MET A 189 -17.61 -7.25 29.66
N LYS A 190 -17.09 -8.46 29.89
CA LYS A 190 -17.75 -9.52 30.68
C LYS A 190 -18.28 -9.03 32.04
N ARG A 191 -17.51 -8.19 32.75
CA ARG A 191 -17.87 -7.66 34.07
C ARG A 191 -19.09 -6.74 34.08
N TYR A 192 -19.49 -6.21 32.93
CA TYR A 192 -20.64 -5.32 32.76
C TYR A 192 -21.80 -6.00 32.02
N CYS A 193 -21.60 -7.22 31.52
CA CYS A 193 -22.57 -7.91 30.71
C CYS A 193 -23.55 -8.69 31.61
N THR A 194 -24.84 -8.44 31.46
CA THR A 194 -25.91 -9.15 32.18
C THR A 194 -26.37 -10.44 31.47
N ASP A 195 -25.91 -10.68 30.24
CA ASP A 195 -26.31 -11.79 29.36
C ASP A 195 -25.11 -12.73 29.05
N VAL A 196 -24.30 -13.01 30.08
CA VAL A 196 -23.12 -13.88 29.97
C VAL A 196 -23.55 -15.35 29.87
N VAL A 197 -23.03 -16.07 28.86
CA VAL A 197 -23.15 -17.54 28.82
C VAL A 197 -22.22 -18.13 29.86
N ARG A 198 -22.78 -18.91 30.78
CA ARG A 198 -22.03 -19.70 31.76
C ARG A 198 -21.74 -21.06 31.17
N GLU A 199 -20.59 -21.62 31.52
CA GLU A 199 -20.31 -23.02 31.22
C GLU A 199 -21.26 -23.87 32.07
N GLY A 200 -21.81 -24.92 31.46
CA GLY A 200 -22.58 -25.91 32.19
C GLY A 200 -21.70 -26.61 33.23
N PRO A 201 -22.31 -27.21 34.27
CA PRO A 201 -21.59 -28.10 35.18
C PRO A 201 -20.96 -29.28 34.44
#